data_AF-A0A1H5HAR4-F1
#
_entry.id   AF-A0A1H5HAR4-F1
#
_cell.length_a   1.000
_cell.length_b   1.000
_cell.length_c   1.000
_cell.angle_alpha   90.00
_cell.angle_beta   90.00
_cell.angle_gamma   90.00
#
_symmetry.space_group_name_H-M   'P 1'
#
loop_
_entity.id
_entity.type
_entity.pdbx_description
1 polymer ?
#
loop_
_entity_poly.entity_id
_entity_poly.type
_entity_poly.pdbx_seq_one_letter_code
_entity_poly.pdbx_strand_id
1 'polypeptide(L)'
;MRAPQSVPTTSRKPGTPCGCGRTITLDDADDPDMRMPFQHGTLAWEAPYHRRVGIESLFADLKKNRLGVHRGYFRGFGIRR
;
A
#
# COMPACT_ATOMS: atom_id res chain seq x y z
N MET A 1 34.58 -3.63 22.62
CA MET A 1 34.01 -4.13 21.33
C MET A 1 32.66 -3.48 21.12
N ARG A 2 32.46 -2.76 20.02
CA ARG A 2 31.16 -2.15 19.65
C ARG A 2 30.43 -3.17 18.76
N ALA A 3 29.21 -3.56 19.13
CA ALA A 3 28.39 -4.47 18.34
C ALA A 3 28.09 -3.86 16.94
N PRO A 4 27.84 -4.70 15.92
CA PRO A 4 27.49 -4.22 14.58
C PRO A 4 26.22 -3.36 14.60
N GLN A 5 26.12 -2.38 13.70
CA GLN A 5 25.00 -1.43 13.62
C GLN A 5 23.63 -2.08 13.33
N SER A 6 23.62 -3.36 12.97
CA SER A 6 22.42 -4.19 12.82
C SER A 6 21.78 -4.58 14.14
N VAL A 7 22.44 -4.35 15.27
CA VAL A 7 21.89 -4.66 16.60
C VAL A 7 21.17 -3.42 17.14
N PRO A 8 19.83 -3.43 17.26
CA PRO A 8 19.10 -2.31 17.83
C PRO A 8 19.57 -2.06 19.25
N THR A 9 20.07 -0.84 19.51
CA THR A 9 20.49 -0.40 20.84
C THR A 9 19.25 -0.09 21.66
N THR A 10 18.74 -1.11 22.35
CA THR A 10 17.64 -0.91 23.29
C THR A 10 18.19 -0.61 24.67
N SER A 11 17.53 0.24 25.46
CA SER A 11 17.87 0.56 26.85
C SER A 11 17.59 -0.60 27.83
N ARG A 12 17.59 -1.84 27.31
CA ARG A 12 17.21 -3.05 28.04
C ARG A 12 18.19 -3.32 29.17
N LYS A 13 17.67 -3.35 30.39
CA LYS A 13 18.36 -3.91 31.55
C LYS A 13 18.09 -5.43 31.63
N PRO A 14 19.13 -6.28 31.76
CA PRO A 14 18.94 -7.71 32.01
C PRO A 14 18.03 -7.93 33.23
N GLY A 15 17.08 -8.88 33.12
CA GLY A 15 16.12 -9.18 34.19
C GLY A 15 14.92 -8.21 34.32
N THR A 16 14.89 -7.11 33.56
CA THR A 16 13.74 -6.20 33.54
C THR A 16 12.84 -6.51 32.33
N PRO A 17 11.51 -6.58 32.48
CA PRO A 17 10.62 -6.76 31.33
C PRO A 17 10.84 -5.60 30.34
N CYS A 18 11.07 -5.94 29.07
CA CYS A 18 11.35 -4.96 28.01
C CYS A 18 10.51 -5.23 26.77
N GLY A 19 10.16 -4.16 26.04
CA GLY A 19 9.44 -4.26 24.76
C GLY A 19 10.28 -4.85 23.62
N CYS A 20 11.60 -4.95 23.80
CA CYS A 20 12.59 -5.39 22.80
C CYS A 20 12.39 -6.81 22.24
N GLY A 21 11.57 -7.64 22.89
CA GLY A 21 11.30 -9.01 22.48
C GLY A 21 9.81 -9.34 22.43
N ARG A 22 8.93 -8.34 22.48
CA ARG A 22 7.50 -8.54 22.31
C ARG A 22 7.16 -8.46 20.84
N THR A 23 6.71 -9.58 20.28
CA THR A 23 6.01 -9.57 19.01
C THR A 23 4.64 -8.95 19.24
N ILE A 24 4.41 -7.79 18.64
CA ILE A 24 3.09 -7.16 18.60
C ILE A 24 2.46 -7.60 17.29
N THR A 25 1.34 -8.31 17.37
CA THR A 25 0.50 -8.61 16.21
C THR A 25 -0.44 -7.43 16.02
N LEU A 26 -0.33 -6.76 14.88
CA LEU A 26 -1.24 -5.70 14.49
C LEU A 26 -2.27 -6.25 13.51
N ASP A 27 -3.51 -5.79 13.60
CA ASP A 27 -4.58 -6.08 12.64
C ASP A 27 -4.38 -5.26 11.36
N ASP A 28 -4.94 -5.68 10.23
CA ASP A 28 -4.92 -4.94 8.97
C ASP A 28 -5.53 -3.53 9.11
N ALA A 29 -6.46 -3.35 10.05
CA ALA A 29 -7.07 -2.05 10.37
C ALA A 29 -6.17 -1.12 11.22
N ASP A 30 -5.13 -1.63 11.87
CA ASP A 30 -4.26 -0.84 12.73
C ASP A 30 -3.25 -0.01 11.91
N ASP A 31 -3.21 1.30 12.11
CA ASP A 31 -2.24 2.24 11.50
C ASP A 31 -2.02 2.06 9.98
N PRO A 32 -3.08 2.06 9.17
CA PRO A 32 -2.97 1.80 7.72
C PRO A 32 -2.05 2.81 7.01
N ASP A 33 -2.05 4.05 7.48
CA ASP A 33 -1.22 5.12 6.93
C ASP A 33 0.28 4.88 7.18
N MET A 34 0.65 4.29 8.32
CA MET A 34 2.05 3.98 8.65
C MET A 34 2.61 2.81 7.84
N ARG A 35 1.74 1.96 7.27
CA ARG A 35 2.13 0.82 6.44
C ARG A 35 2.26 1.14 4.96
N MET A 36 1.88 2.34 4.56
CA MET A 36 2.10 2.77 3.18
C MET A 36 3.61 2.86 2.91
N PRO A 37 4.12 2.31 1.79
CA PRO A 37 5.54 2.42 1.43
C PRO A 37 6.04 3.87 1.35
N PHE A 38 5.13 4.78 1.01
CA PHE A 38 5.35 6.22 1.01
C PHE A 38 4.21 6.87 1.80
N GLN A 39 4.56 7.69 2.78
CA GLN A 39 3.59 8.43 3.60
C GLN A 39 2.77 9.37 2.71
N HIS A 40 1.45 9.33 2.89
CA HIS A 40 0.53 10.19 2.16
C HIS A 40 0.91 11.67 2.32
N GLY A 41 0.85 12.45 1.24
CA GLY A 41 1.19 13.88 1.26
C GLY A 41 2.69 14.19 1.20
N THR A 42 3.56 13.19 1.05
CA THR A 42 5.00 13.42 0.79
C THR A 42 5.29 13.51 -0.71
N LEU A 43 6.39 14.19 -1.07
CA LEU A 43 6.86 14.23 -2.48
C LEU A 43 7.22 12.83 -3.02
N ALA A 44 7.67 11.92 -2.14
CA ALA A 44 7.93 10.54 -2.50
C ALA A 44 6.65 9.74 -2.81
N TRP A 45 5.52 10.14 -2.23
CA TRP A 45 4.19 9.55 -2.48
C TRP A 45 3.52 10.11 -3.74
N GLU A 46 3.78 11.37 -4.10
CA GLU A 46 3.11 12.07 -5.20
C GLU A 46 3.30 11.39 -6.57
N ALA A 47 4.54 11.06 -6.94
CA ALA A 47 4.84 10.39 -8.21
C ALA A 47 4.13 9.01 -8.37
N PRO A 48 4.21 8.08 -7.39
CA PRO A 48 3.49 6.81 -7.48
C PRO A 48 1.97 6.99 -7.39
N TYR A 49 1.47 7.99 -6.64
CA TYR A 49 0.04 8.30 -6.57
C TYR A 49 -0.53 8.66 -7.95
N HIS A 50 0.05 9.63 -8.64
CA HIS A 50 -0.44 10.04 -9.96
C HIS A 50 -0.34 8.92 -11.00
N ARG A 51 0.67 8.06 -10.91
CA ARG A 51 0.77 6.86 -11.77
C ARG A 51 -0.42 5.93 -11.57
N ARG A 52 -0.79 5.67 -10.31
CA ARG A 52 -1.91 4.77 -9.96
C ARG A 52 -3.25 5.38 -10.37
N VAL A 53 -3.46 6.66 -10.06
CA VAL A 53 -4.66 7.40 -10.46
C VAL A 53 -4.82 7.44 -11.97
N GLY A 54 -3.74 7.64 -12.73
CA GLY A 54 -3.79 7.61 -14.20
C GLY A 54 -4.28 6.27 -14.76
N ILE A 55 -3.75 5.16 -14.21
CA ILE A 55 -4.16 3.81 -14.60
C ILE A 55 -5.63 3.56 -14.23
N GLU A 56 -6.02 3.88 -13.00
CA GLU A 56 -7.41 3.71 -12.52
C GLU A 56 -8.40 4.55 -13.35
N SER A 57 -8.03 5.78 -13.69
CA SER A 57 -8.84 6.67 -14.52
C SER A 57 -9.01 6.13 -15.94
N LEU A 58 -7.93 5.62 -16.55
CA LEU A 58 -7.99 5.00 -17.88
C LEU A 58 -8.91 3.78 -17.88
N PHE A 59 -8.78 2.89 -16.89
CA PHE A 59 -9.65 1.72 -16.79
C PHE A 59 -11.10 2.09 -16.49
N ALA A 60 -11.34 3.12 -15.67
CA ALA A 60 -12.68 3.63 -15.41
C ALA A 60 -13.34 4.17 -16.69
N ASP A 61 -12.60 4.94 -17.50
CA ASP A 61 -13.07 5.47 -18.79
C ASP A 61 -13.36 4.35 -19.79
N LEU A 62 -12.44 3.39 -19.92
CA LEU A 62 -12.65 2.22 -20.77
C LEU A 62 -13.90 1.45 -20.34
N LYS A 63 -14.08 1.22 -19.04
CA LYS A 63 -15.22 0.48 -18.49
C LYS A 63 -16.54 1.20 -18.69
N LYS A 64 -16.62 2.49 -18.35
CA LYS A 64 -17.89 3.24 -18.32
C LYS A 64 -18.24 3.87 -19.67
N ASN A 65 -17.29 4.55 -20.29
CA ASN A 65 -17.58 5.45 -21.41
C ASN A 65 -17.36 4.79 -22.76
N ARG A 66 -16.34 3.94 -22.89
CA ARG A 66 -15.99 3.33 -24.18
C ARG A 66 -16.64 1.97 -24.39
N LEU A 67 -16.40 1.01 -23.50
CA LEU A 67 -16.78 -0.40 -23.67
C LEU A 67 -18.12 -0.75 -23.03
N GLY A 68 -18.64 0.09 -22.13
CA GLY A 68 -19.90 -0.19 -21.40
C GLY A 68 -19.87 -1.53 -20.68
N VAL A 69 -18.75 -1.85 -20.00
CA VAL A 69 -18.56 -3.13 -19.32
C VAL A 69 -19.28 -3.09 -17.98
N HIS A 70 -20.43 -3.75 -17.94
CA HIS A 70 -21.20 -3.98 -16.73
C HIS A 70 -21.03 -5.44 -16.28
N ARG A 71 -21.25 -5.70 -14.99
CA ARG A 71 -21.17 -7.08 -14.47
C ARG A 71 -22.25 -7.92 -15.17
N GLY A 72 -21.83 -8.88 -16.00
CA GLY A 72 -22.73 -9.73 -16.81
C GLY A 72 -23.08 -9.19 -18.21
N TYR A 73 -22.53 -8.03 -18.61
CA TYR A 73 -22.78 -7.44 -19.93
C TYR A 73 -21.50 -6.77 -20.46
N PHE A 74 -21.06 -7.19 -21.64
CA PHE A 74 -19.91 -6.60 -22.33
C PHE A 74 -20.30 -6.24 -23.76
N ARG A 75 -20.15 -4.98 -24.15
CA ARG A 75 -20.36 -4.54 -25.54
C ARG A 75 -19.03 -4.58 -26.27
N GLY A 76 -18.76 -5.69 -26.97
CA GLY A 76 -17.57 -5.83 -27.80
C GLY A 76 -17.62 -4.92 -29.02
N PHE A 77 -16.57 -4.11 -29.23
CA PHE A 77 -16.37 -3.42 -30.51
C PHE A 77 -16.07 -4.46 -31.60
N GLY A 78 -16.88 -4.50 -32.65
CA GLY A 78 -16.57 -5.25 -33.87
C GLY A 78 -17.36 -6.55 -34.12
N ILE A 79 -18.26 -6.99 -33.24
CA ILE A 79 -19.20 -8.08 -33.59
C ILE A 79 -20.41 -7.44 -34.28
N ARG A 80 -20.27 -7.16 -35.58
CA ARG A 80 -21.40 -6.99 -36.49
C ARG A 80 -21.97 -8.38 -36.77
N ARG A 81 -23.29 -8.53 -36.58
CA ARG A 81 -24.04 -9.69 -37.07
C ARG A 81 -24.13 -9.64 -38.59
#